data_AF-A0A7V8D7W7-F1
#
_entry.id   AF-A0A7V8D7W7-F1
#
_cell.length_a   1.000
_cell.length_b   1.000
_cell.length_c   1.000
_cell.angle_alpha   90.00
_cell.angle_beta   90.00
_cell.angle_gamma   90.00
#
_symmetry.space_group_name_H-M   'P 1'
#
loop_
_entity.id
_entity.type
_entity.pdbx_description
1 polymer ?
#
loop_
_entity_poly.entity_id
_entity_poly.type
_entity_poly.pdbx_seq_one_letter_code
_entity_poly.pdbx_strand_id
1 'polypeptide(L)'
;MRLNIFVYNILALAIVYILFLLFKGPTNILNALFVPLTLLIFSFKSNFKERMVFYGTVILFTALFFSVQVFFVIAYCFIAAILRVILVNKFRALGSLLLLTLSVGFLFYLGIVLTDLVFLTRINSIMMNVLNNNVFVYAMVIIVEAGFVSVLLFWFSKLFMRRIRLNKGLDHQKY
;
A
#
# COMPACT_ATOMS: atom_id res chain seq x y z
N MET A 1 -20.27 -8.90 17.02
CA MET A 1 -19.55 -7.88 16.22
C MET A 1 -18.05 -8.17 16.03
N ARG A 2 -17.31 -8.70 17.03
CA ARG A 2 -15.86 -8.99 16.92
C ARG A 2 -15.48 -10.16 15.99
N LEU A 3 -16.31 -11.20 15.89
CA LEU A 3 -16.03 -12.36 15.02
C LEU A 3 -15.91 -11.95 13.54
N ASN A 4 -16.78 -11.06 13.08
CA ASN A 4 -16.76 -10.58 11.69
C ASN A 4 -15.46 -9.84 11.37
N ILE A 5 -14.97 -8.99 12.29
CA ILE A 5 -13.71 -8.25 12.11
C ILE A 5 -12.54 -9.23 11.96
N PHE A 6 -12.52 -10.29 12.76
CA PHE A 6 -11.48 -11.31 12.70
C PHE A 6 -11.48 -12.04 11.35
N VAL A 7 -12.66 -12.47 10.87
CA VAL A 7 -12.81 -13.12 9.56
C VAL A 7 -12.36 -12.19 8.43
N TYR A 8 -12.75 -10.92 8.47
CA TYR A 8 -12.33 -9.92 7.48
C TYR A 8 -10.81 -9.72 7.48
N ASN A 9 -10.17 -9.66 8.65
CA ASN A 9 -8.71 -9.53 8.75
C ASN A 9 -7.97 -10.77 8.21
N ILE A 10 -8.47 -11.97 8.47
CA ILE A 10 -7.91 -13.21 7.90
C ILE A 10 -8.04 -13.21 6.37
N LEU A 11 -9.20 -12.83 5.86
CA LEU A 11 -9.42 -12.76 4.42
C LEU A 11 -8.47 -11.74 3.77
N ALA A 12 -8.29 -10.58 4.41
CA ALA A 12 -7.36 -9.57 3.95
C ALA A 12 -5.92 -10.09 3.92
N LEU A 13 -5.51 -10.81 4.96
CA LEU A 13 -4.19 -11.43 5.05
C LEU A 13 -4.00 -12.47 3.92
N ALA A 14 -5.00 -13.33 3.69
CA ALA A 14 -4.98 -14.30 2.60
C ALA A 14 -4.86 -13.60 1.22
N ILE A 15 -5.59 -12.51 0.99
CA ILE A 15 -5.50 -11.73 -0.25
C ILE A 15 -4.09 -11.15 -0.41
N VAL A 16 -3.53 -10.50 0.61
CA VAL A 16 -2.16 -9.96 0.56
C VAL A 16 -1.14 -11.05 0.21
N TYR A 17 -1.32 -12.25 0.75
CA TYR A 17 -0.45 -13.39 0.49
C TYR A 17 -0.55 -13.88 -0.96
N ILE A 18 -1.77 -14.01 -1.47
CA ILE A 18 -2.02 -14.36 -2.86
C ILE A 18 -1.38 -13.32 -3.79
N LEU A 19 -1.49 -12.03 -3.46
CA LEU A 19 -0.86 -10.96 -4.24
C LEU A 19 0.68 -11.12 -4.29
N PHE A 20 1.35 -11.43 -3.18
CA PHE A 20 2.79 -11.70 -3.18
C PHE A 20 3.19 -12.96 -3.94
N LEU A 21 2.33 -13.98 -3.98
CA LEU A 21 2.58 -15.18 -4.77
C LEU A 21 2.46 -14.91 -6.27
N LEU A 22 1.45 -14.12 -6.67
CA LEU A 22 1.15 -13.81 -8.07
C LEU A 22 2.11 -12.76 -8.66
N PHE A 23 2.37 -11.69 -7.91
CA PHE A 23 3.11 -10.53 -8.40
C PHE A 23 4.56 -10.59 -7.92
N LYS A 24 5.43 -11.10 -8.79
CA LYS A 24 6.88 -11.22 -8.57
C LYS A 24 7.66 -10.58 -9.71
N GLY A 25 8.93 -10.26 -9.46
CA GLY A 25 9.81 -9.64 -10.45
C GLY A 25 9.23 -8.33 -11.00
N PRO A 26 9.14 -8.14 -12.33
CA PRO A 26 8.61 -6.90 -12.92
C PRO A 26 7.16 -6.59 -12.52
N THR A 27 6.35 -7.60 -12.21
CA THR A 27 4.95 -7.41 -11.81
C THR A 27 4.79 -6.98 -10.35
N ASN A 28 5.87 -6.94 -9.56
CA ASN A 28 5.83 -6.56 -8.15
C ASN A 28 5.29 -5.13 -7.93
N ILE A 29 5.36 -4.26 -8.95
CA ILE A 29 4.72 -2.93 -8.90
C ILE A 29 3.21 -3.01 -8.63
N LEU A 30 2.55 -4.11 -9.03
CA LEU A 30 1.14 -4.35 -8.75
C LEU A 30 0.87 -4.60 -7.25
N ASN A 31 1.83 -5.15 -6.50
CA ASN A 31 1.71 -5.25 -5.04
C ASN A 31 1.64 -3.86 -4.41
N ALA A 32 2.39 -2.91 -4.95
CA ALA A 32 2.40 -1.53 -4.50
C ALA A 32 1.07 -0.80 -4.70
N LEU A 33 0.21 -1.33 -5.59
CA LEU A 33 -1.16 -0.88 -5.79
C LEU A 33 -2.15 -1.66 -4.91
N PHE A 34 -2.17 -2.99 -5.02
CA PHE A 34 -3.23 -3.80 -4.45
C PHE A 34 -3.10 -4.05 -2.96
N VAL A 35 -1.87 -4.14 -2.42
CA VAL A 35 -1.66 -4.39 -0.99
C VAL A 35 -2.14 -3.19 -0.15
N PRO A 36 -1.72 -1.93 -0.41
CA PRO A 36 -2.25 -0.80 0.34
C PRO A 36 -3.77 -0.64 0.22
N LEU A 37 -4.36 -0.93 -0.96
CA LEU A 37 -5.82 -0.91 -1.15
C LEU A 37 -6.51 -1.96 -0.28
N THR A 38 -6.00 -3.19 -0.26
CA THR A 38 -6.53 -4.27 0.58
C THR A 38 -6.45 -3.86 2.05
N LEU A 39 -5.29 -3.38 2.50
CA LEU A 39 -5.11 -2.90 3.87
C LEU A 39 -6.08 -1.78 4.23
N LEU A 40 -6.27 -0.80 3.34
CA LEU A 40 -7.21 0.29 3.52
C LEU A 40 -8.65 -0.21 3.62
N ILE A 41 -9.09 -1.05 2.68
CA ILE A 41 -10.47 -1.58 2.59
C ILE A 41 -10.86 -2.30 3.87
N PHE A 42 -10.02 -3.23 4.30
CA PHE A 42 -10.31 -4.09 5.45
C PHE A 42 -10.10 -3.40 6.80
N SER A 43 -9.27 -2.34 6.85
CA SER A 43 -9.06 -1.55 8.08
C SER A 43 -9.86 -0.25 8.15
N PHE A 44 -10.67 0.08 7.12
CA PHE A 44 -11.30 1.40 7.00
C PHE A 44 -12.17 1.77 8.21
N LYS A 45 -13.01 0.82 8.62
CA LYS A 45 -13.96 0.94 9.74
C LYS A 45 -13.37 0.55 11.09
N SER A 46 -12.15 0.01 11.12
CA SER A 46 -11.53 -0.49 12.33
C SER A 46 -10.97 0.65 13.19
N ASN A 47 -10.98 0.44 14.50
CA ASN A 47 -10.41 1.38 15.44
C ASN A 47 -8.87 1.40 15.32
N PHE A 48 -8.19 2.41 15.88
CA PHE A 48 -6.72 2.50 15.79
C PHE A 48 -6.04 1.23 16.31
N LYS A 49 -6.45 0.72 17.47
CA LYS A 49 -5.92 -0.51 18.08
C LYS A 49 -6.09 -1.72 17.16
N GLU A 50 -7.29 -1.94 16.64
CA GLU A 50 -7.58 -3.07 15.73
C GLU A 50 -6.76 -2.99 14.45
N ARG A 51 -6.57 -1.79 13.90
CA ARG A 51 -5.73 -1.57 12.72
C ARG A 51 -4.27 -1.87 13.01
N MET A 52 -3.74 -1.44 14.16
CA MET A 52 -2.35 -1.74 14.54
C MET A 52 -2.14 -3.24 14.73
N VAL A 53 -3.09 -3.93 15.36
CA VAL A 53 -3.05 -5.40 15.46
C VAL A 53 -3.04 -6.04 14.07
N PHE A 54 -3.95 -5.63 13.18
CA PHE A 54 -4.02 -6.16 11.82
C PHE A 54 -2.73 -5.91 11.02
N TYR A 55 -2.20 -4.68 11.02
CA TYR A 55 -0.96 -4.34 10.34
C TYR A 55 0.23 -5.11 10.93
N GLY A 56 0.28 -5.23 12.26
CA GLY A 56 1.29 -6.03 12.96
C GLY A 56 1.24 -7.50 12.58
N THR A 57 0.04 -8.08 12.47
CA THR A 57 -0.13 -9.46 11.98
C THR A 57 0.35 -9.61 10.54
N VAL A 58 -0.02 -8.71 9.64
CA VAL A 58 0.43 -8.76 8.23
C VAL A 58 1.95 -8.65 8.13
N ILE A 59 2.58 -7.75 8.90
CA ILE A 59 4.04 -7.59 8.94
C ILE A 59 4.72 -8.83 9.51
N LEU A 60 4.24 -9.35 10.64
CA LEU A 60 4.80 -10.55 11.29
C LEU A 60 4.75 -11.76 10.33
N PHE A 61 3.59 -12.00 9.74
CA PHE A 61 3.42 -13.08 8.78
C PHE A 61 4.34 -12.87 7.57
N THR A 62 4.39 -11.65 7.01
CA THR A 62 5.29 -11.34 5.89
C THR A 62 6.74 -11.63 6.26
N ALA A 63 7.17 -11.32 7.48
CA ALA A 63 8.54 -11.63 7.91
C ALA A 63 8.84 -13.13 7.97
N LEU A 64 7.86 -13.95 8.32
CA LEU A 64 8.01 -15.41 8.37
C LEU A 64 8.02 -16.06 6.99
N PHE A 65 7.18 -15.59 6.06
CA PHE A 65 6.95 -16.28 4.77
C PHE A 65 7.52 -15.56 3.54
N PHE A 66 7.71 -14.25 3.61
CA PHE A 66 8.17 -13.37 2.52
C PHE A 66 9.16 -12.33 3.04
N SER A 67 10.21 -12.78 3.73
CA SER A 67 11.16 -11.94 4.47
C SER A 67 11.67 -10.74 3.67
N VAL A 68 12.01 -10.93 2.39
CA VAL A 68 12.50 -9.87 1.49
C VAL A 68 11.47 -8.75 1.26
N GLN A 69 10.18 -9.03 1.41
CA GLN A 69 9.09 -8.06 1.19
C GLN A 69 8.73 -7.24 2.43
N VAL A 70 9.31 -7.53 3.61
CA VAL A 70 8.89 -6.92 4.89
C VAL A 70 8.93 -5.39 4.86
N PHE A 71 10.02 -4.81 4.34
CA PHE A 71 10.15 -3.34 4.27
C PHE A 71 9.12 -2.71 3.34
N PHE A 72 8.79 -3.37 2.23
CA PHE A 72 7.71 -2.93 1.34
C PHE A 72 6.35 -3.05 2.01
N VAL A 73 6.09 -4.10 2.80
CA VAL A 73 4.83 -4.22 3.55
C VAL A 73 4.68 -3.15 4.61
N ILE A 74 5.76 -2.80 5.30
CA ILE A 74 5.77 -1.67 6.23
C ILE A 74 5.42 -0.38 5.47
N ALA A 75 6.06 -0.12 4.33
CA ALA A 75 5.72 0.99 3.45
C ALA A 75 4.25 0.98 3.02
N TYR A 76 3.70 -0.19 2.64
CA TYR A 76 2.29 -0.33 2.24
C TYR A 76 1.32 -0.03 3.39
N CYS A 77 1.64 -0.41 4.63
CA CYS A 77 0.88 -0.04 5.82
C CYS A 77 0.84 1.49 6.02
N PHE A 78 1.96 2.18 5.81
CA PHE A 78 2.03 3.65 5.85
C PHE A 78 1.19 4.29 4.73
N ILE A 79 1.32 3.79 3.49
CA ILE A 79 0.53 4.29 2.34
C ILE A 79 -0.97 4.11 2.61
N ALA A 80 -1.39 2.97 3.13
CA ALA A 80 -2.79 2.72 3.51
C ALA A 80 -3.28 3.69 4.60
N ALA A 81 -2.43 4.02 5.59
CA ALA A 81 -2.75 5.01 6.60
C ALA A 81 -2.89 6.43 6.01
N ILE A 82 -1.98 6.83 5.12
CA ILE A 82 -2.03 8.13 4.42
C ILE A 82 -3.29 8.23 3.56
N LEU A 83 -3.61 7.19 2.79
CA LEU A 83 -4.84 7.13 2.00
C LEU A 83 -6.09 7.31 2.88
N ARG A 84 -6.13 6.66 4.06
CA ARG A 84 -7.24 6.83 4.99
C ARG A 84 -7.37 8.28 5.45
N VAL A 85 -6.26 8.92 5.83
CA VAL A 85 -6.23 10.33 6.23
C VAL A 85 -6.76 11.22 5.10
N ILE A 86 -6.33 10.97 3.86
CA ILE A 86 -6.78 11.70 2.68
C ILE A 86 -8.28 11.58 2.45
N LEU A 87 -8.82 10.37 2.56
CA LEU A 87 -10.24 10.10 2.33
C LEU A 87 -11.14 10.66 3.44
N VAL A 88 -10.67 10.63 4.69
CA VAL A 88 -11.43 11.15 5.85
C VAL A 88 -11.43 12.67 5.85
N ASN A 89 -10.28 13.31 5.64
CA ASN A 89 -10.13 14.78 5.68
C ASN A 89 -10.54 15.47 4.38
N LYS A 90 -10.88 14.71 3.33
CA LYS A 90 -11.35 15.22 2.02
C LYS A 90 -10.42 16.28 1.41
N PHE A 91 -9.10 16.04 1.43
CA PHE A 91 -8.16 16.97 0.78
C PHE A 91 -8.49 17.20 -0.70
N ARG A 92 -8.06 18.36 -1.23
CA ARG A 92 -8.16 18.67 -2.65
C ARG A 92 -7.45 17.59 -3.47
N ALA A 93 -7.97 17.29 -4.66
CA ALA A 93 -7.46 16.18 -5.48
C ALA A 93 -5.97 16.34 -5.82
N LEU A 94 -5.54 17.53 -6.24
CA LEU A 94 -4.14 17.80 -6.53
C LEU A 94 -3.23 17.65 -5.31
N GLY A 95 -3.64 18.19 -4.16
CA GLY A 95 -2.88 18.05 -2.90
C GLY A 95 -2.80 16.60 -2.42
N SER A 96 -3.86 15.82 -2.63
CA SER A 96 -3.88 14.38 -2.32
C SER A 96 -2.90 13.60 -3.19
N LEU A 97 -2.89 13.89 -4.50
CA LEU A 97 -1.99 13.24 -5.45
C LEU A 97 -0.53 13.61 -5.16
N LEU A 98 -0.22 14.89 -4.91
CA LEU A 98 1.14 15.32 -4.56
C LEU A 98 1.62 14.66 -3.26
N LEU A 99 0.78 14.65 -2.22
CA LEU A 99 1.11 14.00 -0.95
C LEU A 99 1.36 12.49 -1.15
N LEU A 100 0.51 11.81 -1.91
CA LEU A 100 0.69 10.39 -2.21
C LEU A 100 1.96 10.14 -3.01
N THR A 101 2.20 10.87 -4.10
CA THR A 101 3.38 10.68 -4.95
C THR A 101 4.66 10.85 -4.15
N LEU A 102 4.76 11.90 -3.33
CA LEU A 102 5.93 12.14 -2.49
C LEU A 102 6.09 11.04 -1.43
N SER A 103 5.00 10.63 -0.77
CA SER A 103 5.04 9.60 0.25
C SER A 103 5.41 8.23 -0.32
N VAL A 104 4.78 7.85 -1.44
CA VAL A 104 5.03 6.58 -2.15
C VAL A 104 6.46 6.55 -2.66
N GLY A 105 6.94 7.62 -3.31
CA GLY A 105 8.31 7.68 -3.83
C GLY A 105 9.35 7.58 -2.72
N PHE A 106 9.15 8.30 -1.61
CA PHE A 106 10.02 8.22 -0.44
C PHE A 106 10.02 6.82 0.18
N LEU A 107 8.84 6.21 0.36
CA LEU A 107 8.71 4.87 0.95
C LEU A 107 9.23 3.77 0.03
N PHE A 108 9.13 3.92 -1.29
CA PHE A 108 9.74 3.00 -2.25
C PHE A 108 11.25 3.09 -2.19
N TYR A 109 11.80 4.31 -2.21
CA TYR A 109 13.24 4.51 -2.06
C TYR A 109 13.75 3.89 -0.77
N LEU A 110 13.11 4.17 0.38
CA LEU A 110 13.45 3.56 1.66
C LEU A 110 13.30 2.04 1.63
N GLY A 111 12.22 1.53 1.04
CA GLY A 111 11.97 0.09 0.92
C GLY A 111 13.09 -0.61 0.15
N ILE A 112 13.50 -0.06 -0.99
CA ILE A 112 14.60 -0.58 -1.81
C ILE A 112 15.90 -0.56 -1.02
N VAL A 113 16.28 0.59 -0.44
CA VAL A 113 17.54 0.75 0.28
C VAL A 113 17.62 -0.16 1.50
N LEU A 114 16.56 -0.23 2.33
CA LEU A 114 16.53 -1.09 3.51
C LEU A 114 16.56 -2.57 3.14
N THR A 115 15.83 -2.96 2.10
CA THR A 115 15.83 -4.35 1.61
C THR A 115 17.22 -4.75 1.13
N ASP A 116 17.89 -3.88 0.37
CA ASP A 116 19.26 -4.13 -0.08
C ASP A 116 20.27 -4.22 1.06
N LEU A 117 20.16 -3.36 2.07
CA LEU A 117 21.07 -3.36 3.22
C LEU A 117 20.94 -4.63 4.06
N VAL A 118 19.71 -5.13 4.25
CA VAL A 118 19.45 -6.26 5.16
C VAL A 118 19.53 -7.61 4.46
N PHE A 119 19.02 -7.70 3.22
CA PHE A 119 18.94 -8.96 2.48
C PHE A 119 20.01 -9.09 1.39
N LEU A 120 20.86 -8.08 1.21
CA LEU A 120 21.97 -8.07 0.23
C LEU A 120 21.50 -8.35 -1.20
N THR A 121 20.28 -7.90 -1.55
CA THR A 121 19.65 -8.13 -2.86
C THR A 121 20.30 -7.36 -4.00
N ARG A 122 21.03 -6.27 -3.69
CA ARG A 122 21.76 -5.41 -4.64
C ARG A 122 20.87 -4.78 -5.74
N ILE A 123 19.57 -4.62 -5.51
CA ILE A 123 18.60 -4.09 -6.48
C ILE A 123 18.96 -2.64 -6.86
N ASN A 124 19.24 -1.80 -5.86
CA ASN A 124 19.64 -0.41 -6.03
C ASN A 124 20.92 -0.31 -6.86
N SER A 125 21.93 -1.13 -6.56
CA SER A 125 23.19 -1.17 -7.31
C SER A 125 22.97 -1.60 -8.76
N ILE A 126 22.12 -2.60 -9.01
CA ILE A 126 21.77 -3.06 -10.36
C ILE A 126 21.04 -1.95 -11.13
N MET A 127 20.04 -1.31 -10.53
CA MET A 127 19.33 -0.19 -11.18
C MET A 127 20.26 0.98 -11.46
N MET A 128 21.11 1.37 -10.51
CA MET A 128 22.08 2.45 -10.71
C MET A 128 23.04 2.13 -11.84
N ASN A 129 23.55 0.90 -11.94
CA ASN A 129 24.40 0.47 -13.05
C ASN A 129 23.68 0.53 -14.40
N VAL A 130 22.42 0.09 -14.48
CA VAL A 130 21.60 0.18 -15.70
C VAL A 130 21.39 1.64 -16.12
N LEU A 131 21.31 2.56 -15.16
CA LEU A 131 21.14 3.99 -15.40
C LEU A 131 22.46 4.76 -15.49
N ASN A 132 23.58 4.08 -15.79
CA ASN A 132 24.93 4.68 -15.91
C ASN A 132 25.34 5.50 -14.66
N ASN A 133 24.94 5.04 -13.48
CA ASN A 133 25.15 5.70 -12.18
C ASN A 133 24.59 7.13 -12.08
N ASN A 134 23.62 7.48 -12.93
CA ASN A 134 22.99 8.79 -12.90
C ASN A 134 21.86 8.85 -11.85
N VAL A 135 22.19 9.45 -10.70
CA VAL A 135 21.27 9.61 -9.56
C VAL A 135 20.01 10.40 -9.94
N PHE A 136 20.12 11.40 -10.82
CA PHE A 136 18.97 12.22 -11.22
C PHE A 136 17.96 11.40 -12.03
N VAL A 137 18.44 10.57 -12.96
CA VAL A 137 17.59 9.68 -13.74
C VAL A 137 16.93 8.63 -12.84
N TYR A 138 17.68 8.08 -11.87
CA TYR A 138 17.13 7.15 -10.89
C TYR A 138 16.01 7.77 -10.05
N ALA A 139 16.21 8.99 -9.55
CA ALA A 139 15.19 9.73 -8.82
C ALA A 139 13.94 10.01 -9.69
N MET A 140 14.12 10.37 -10.96
CA MET A 140 13.01 10.54 -11.89
C MET A 140 12.22 9.25 -12.09
N VAL A 141 12.89 8.10 -12.26
CA VAL A 141 12.22 6.80 -12.40
C VAL A 141 11.33 6.52 -11.18
N ILE A 142 11.87 6.68 -9.97
CA ILE A 142 11.11 6.47 -8.72
C ILE A 142 9.91 7.43 -8.65
N ILE A 143 10.09 8.70 -9.00
CA ILE A 143 9.00 9.70 -8.96
C ILE A 143 7.91 9.36 -9.98
N VAL A 144 8.27 8.93 -11.19
CA VAL A 144 7.32 8.54 -12.24
C VAL A 144 6.53 7.31 -11.81
N GLU A 145 7.20 6.28 -11.29
CA GLU A 145 6.55 5.07 -10.77
C GLU A 145 5.62 5.40 -9.59
N ALA A 146 6.10 6.21 -8.64
CA ALA A 146 5.30 6.66 -7.51
C ALA A 146 4.09 7.47 -7.96
N GLY A 147 4.24 8.33 -8.97
CA GLY A 147 3.15 9.11 -9.55
C GLY A 147 2.09 8.20 -10.18
N PHE A 148 2.52 7.22 -10.97
CA PHE A 148 1.63 6.23 -11.58
C PHE A 148 0.84 5.45 -10.52
N VAL A 149 1.53 4.88 -9.52
CA VAL A 149 0.91 4.15 -8.41
C VAL A 149 -0.06 5.05 -7.62
N SER A 150 0.33 6.30 -7.37
CA SER A 150 -0.48 7.26 -6.60
C SER A 150 -1.78 7.64 -7.29
N VAL A 151 -1.74 7.85 -8.62
CA VAL A 151 -2.96 8.12 -9.41
C VAL A 151 -3.92 6.94 -9.31
N LEU A 152 -3.42 5.72 -9.51
CA LEU A 152 -4.24 4.52 -9.43
C LEU A 152 -4.81 4.29 -8.02
N LEU A 153 -3.98 4.38 -6.98
CA LEU A 153 -4.41 4.27 -5.58
C LEU A 153 -5.50 5.28 -5.24
N PHE A 154 -5.33 6.54 -5.63
CA PHE A 154 -6.31 7.60 -5.38
C PHE A 154 -7.63 7.33 -6.11
N TRP A 155 -7.56 6.89 -7.36
CA TRP A 155 -8.74 6.60 -8.16
C TRP A 155 -9.53 5.40 -7.61
N PHE A 156 -8.87 4.26 -7.38
CA PHE A 156 -9.51 3.05 -6.84
C PHE A 156 -10.08 3.28 -5.44
N SER A 157 -9.35 3.98 -4.57
CA SER A 157 -9.82 4.27 -3.22
C SER A 157 -11.06 5.17 -3.21
N LYS A 158 -11.16 6.15 -4.13
CA LYS A 158 -12.39 6.94 -4.32
C LYS A 158 -13.56 6.12 -4.83
N LEU A 159 -13.34 5.24 -5.81
CA LEU A 159 -14.38 4.36 -6.33
C LEU A 159 -14.97 3.47 -5.22
N PHE A 160 -14.09 2.89 -4.40
CA PHE A 160 -14.49 2.08 -3.25
C PHE A 160 -15.32 2.88 -2.24
N MET A 161 -14.87 4.10 -1.90
CA MET A 161 -15.59 4.97 -0.97
C MET A 161 -16.97 5.40 -1.48
N ARG A 162 -17.13 5.60 -2.79
CA ARG A 162 -18.44 5.87 -3.39
C ARG A 162 -19.39 4.69 -3.20
N ARG A 163 -18.94 3.45 -3.44
CA ARG A 163 -19.76 2.24 -3.25
C ARG A 163 -20.19 2.04 -1.79
N ILE A 164 -19.30 2.25 -0.82
CA ILE A 164 -19.67 2.17 0.60
C ILE A 164 -20.75 3.19 0.96
N ARG A 165 -20.65 4.43 0.46
CA ARG A 165 -21.64 5.48 0.75
C ARG A 165 -23.00 5.18 0.11
N LEU A 166 -23.01 4.67 -1.13
CA LEU A 166 -24.25 4.31 -1.82
C LEU A 166 -25.03 3.21 -1.10
N ASN A 167 -24.35 2.17 -0.59
CA ASN A 167 -25.02 1.12 0.20
C ASN A 167 -25.65 1.66 1.50
N LYS A 168 -25.01 2.64 2.17
CA LYS A 168 -25.61 3.27 3.35
C LYS A 168 -26.85 4.11 3.05
N GLY A 169 -26.93 4.70 1.85
CA GLY A 169 -28.11 5.44 1.41
C GLY A 169 -29.32 4.54 1.14
N LEU A 170 -29.09 3.29 0.72
CA LEU A 170 -30.14 2.29 0.48
C LEU A 170 -30.68 1.68 1.77
N ASP A 171 -29.86 1.57 2.83
CA ASP A 171 -30.31 1.06 4.14
C ASP A 171 -31.25 2.05 4.87
N HIS A 172 -31.16 3.36 4.58
CA HIS A 172 -32.04 4.38 5.16
C HIS A 172 -33.39 4.55 4.44
N GLN A 173 -33.60 3.90 3.30
CA GLN A 173 -34.91 3.88 2.62
C GLN A 173 -35.74 2.62 2.93
N LYS A 174 -35.25 1.74 3.81
CA LYS A 174 -35.94 0.50 4.21
C LYS A 174 -36.64 0.57 5.58
N TYR A 175 -36.76 1.74 6.18
CA TYR A 175 -37.51 1.95 7.43
C TYR A 175 -38.43 3.15 7.30
#